data_AF-A0A656XVA0-F1
#
_entry.id   AF-A0A656XVA0-F1
#
_cell.length_a   1.000
_cell.length_b   1.000
_cell.length_c   1.000
_cell.angle_alpha   90.00
_cell.angle_beta   90.00
_cell.angle_gamma   90.00
#
_symmetry.space_group_name_H-M   'P 1'
#
loop_
_entity.id
_entity.type
_entity.pdbx_description
1 polymer ?
#
loop_
_entity_poly.entity_id
_entity_poly.type
_entity_poly.pdbx_seq_one_letter_code
_entity_poly.pdbx_strand_id
1 'polypeptide(L)'
;MAAGTRGVFYSSAGYTRQAVEWAGRNGVALFVLGFDGAEPVSQAAHALVLNGSRRTGRRVGFFAEQRRAQVEKRLPDLRNEIDDVSARATLQAATGSTRKRRRAEDALRTLREVRRIVHRIEGLDPTAKGLDRAIRDVQAAVRKARGML
;
A
#
# COMPACT_ATOMS: atom_id res chain seq x y z
N MET A 1 -4.08 34.68 21.82
CA MET A 1 -2.71 34.25 22.18
C MET A 1 -2.32 33.09 21.29
N ALA A 2 -1.26 33.22 20.49
CA ALA A 2 -0.78 32.15 19.62
C ALA A 2 -0.13 31.06 20.49
N ALA A 3 -0.85 29.96 20.72
CA ALA A 3 -0.29 28.76 21.32
C ALA A 3 0.67 28.13 20.31
N GLY A 4 1.94 28.55 20.35
CA GLY A 4 3.01 27.89 19.62
C GLY A 4 3.05 26.42 20.02
N THR A 5 3.10 25.53 19.02
CA THR A 5 3.06 24.08 19.20
C THR A 5 4.12 23.67 20.23
N ARG A 6 3.68 23.16 21.40
CA ARG A 6 4.59 22.88 22.53
C ARG A 6 5.41 21.61 22.35
N GLY A 7 5.15 20.84 21.30
CA GLY A 7 5.92 19.64 20.95
C GLY A 7 5.26 18.86 19.82
N VAL A 8 6.05 18.03 19.14
CA VAL A 8 5.61 17.12 18.09
C VAL A 8 5.96 15.70 18.51
N PHE A 9 4.98 14.79 18.47
CA PHE A 9 5.15 13.40 18.89
C PHE A 9 4.67 12.43 17.82
N TYR A 10 5.40 11.32 17.69
CA TYR A 10 5.16 10.28 16.71
C TYR A 10 4.93 8.94 17.41
N SER A 11 3.91 8.18 16.97
CA SER A 11 3.64 6.84 17.48
C SER A 11 3.36 5.89 16.31
N SER A 12 3.96 4.71 16.30
CA SER A 12 3.65 3.64 15.34
C SER A 12 2.42 2.81 15.75
N ALA A 13 2.07 2.82 17.04
CA ALA A 13 0.96 2.02 17.59
C ALA A 13 -0.36 2.81 17.73
N GLY A 14 -0.34 4.12 17.46
CA GLY A 14 -1.49 5.00 17.69
C GLY A 14 -1.45 5.67 19.07
N TYR A 15 -2.53 6.41 19.38
CA TYR A 15 -2.73 7.07 20.66
C TYR A 15 -4.10 6.71 21.24
N THR A 16 -4.19 6.68 22.57
CA THR A 16 -5.47 6.55 23.26
C THR A 16 -6.29 7.82 23.09
N ARG A 17 -7.62 7.70 23.18
CA ARG A 17 -8.53 8.87 23.12
C ARG A 17 -8.15 9.96 24.14
N GLN A 18 -7.81 9.54 25.37
CA GLN A 18 -7.38 10.44 26.44
C GLN A 18 -6.10 11.22 26.08
N ALA A 19 -5.13 10.57 25.44
CA ALA A 19 -3.91 11.23 24.98
C ALA A 19 -4.18 12.26 23.88
N VAL A 20 -5.10 11.97 22.95
CA VAL A 20 -5.52 12.91 21.90
C VAL A 20 -6.23 14.13 22.50
N GLU A 21 -7.13 13.91 23.46
CA GLU A 21 -7.86 14.99 24.15
C GLU A 21 -6.90 15.88 24.98
N TRP A 22 -5.94 15.28 25.70
CA TRP A 22 -4.91 16.02 26.43
C TRP A 22 -4.04 16.84 25.49
N ALA A 23 -3.60 16.26 24.37
CA ALA A 23 -2.78 16.95 23.38
C ALA A 23 -3.52 18.13 22.73
N GLY A 24 -4.82 17.98 22.47
CA GLY A 24 -5.68 19.06 21.99
C GLY A 24 -5.72 20.25 22.94
N ARG A 25 -5.88 19.99 24.26
CA ARG A 25 -5.91 21.06 25.29
C ARG A 25 -4.57 21.76 25.48
N ASN A 26 -3.47 21.07 25.21
CA ASN A 26 -2.11 21.57 25.45
C ASN A 26 -1.38 22.07 24.20
N GLY A 27 -2.03 22.02 23.03
CA GLY A 27 -1.42 22.46 21.77
C GLY A 27 -0.25 21.58 21.33
N VAL A 28 -0.34 20.28 21.58
CA VAL A 28 0.68 19.29 21.20
C VAL A 28 0.29 18.60 19.91
N ALA A 29 1.22 18.52 18.96
CA ALA A 29 0.99 17.89 17.67
C ALA A 29 1.31 16.39 17.71
N LEU A 30 0.27 15.57 17.69
CA LEU A 30 0.37 14.11 17.58
C LEU A 30 0.27 13.64 16.13
N PHE A 31 1.22 12.81 15.73
CA PHE A 31 1.25 12.10 14.45
C PHE A 31 1.35 10.59 14.67
N VAL A 32 0.65 9.83 13.83
CA VAL A 32 0.78 8.37 13.78
C VAL A 32 1.58 7.99 12.56
N LEU A 33 2.61 7.18 12.76
CA LEU A 33 3.47 6.69 11.69
C LEU A 33 2.79 5.49 11.04
N GLY A 34 2.21 5.72 9.87
CA GLY A 34 1.75 4.68 8.96
C GLY A 34 2.83 4.29 7.95
N PHE A 35 2.57 3.25 7.17
CA PHE A 35 3.43 2.87 6.03
C PHE A 35 3.53 3.99 4.98
N ASP A 36 2.54 4.88 4.94
CA ASP A 36 2.43 5.98 3.97
C ASP A 36 3.01 7.31 4.52
N GLY A 37 3.62 7.28 5.71
CA GLY A 37 4.21 8.44 6.39
C GLY A 37 3.46 8.82 7.67
N ALA A 38 3.69 10.05 8.14
CA ALA A 38 3.11 10.56 9.38
C ALA A 38 1.71 11.14 9.15
N GLU A 39 0.68 10.53 9.71
CA GLU A 39 -0.70 11.01 9.68
C GLU A 39 -1.01 11.90 10.89
N PRO A 40 -1.59 13.10 10.71
CA PRO A 40 -1.95 13.97 11.83
C PRO A 40 -3.16 13.41 12.59
N VAL A 41 -3.11 13.44 13.93
CA VAL A 41 -4.20 12.92 14.81
C VAL A 41 -4.78 14.01 15.71
N SER A 42 -3.98 15.01 16.07
CA SER A 42 -4.42 16.13 16.91
C SER A 42 -4.74 17.37 16.08
N GLN A 43 -5.57 18.26 16.62
CA GLN A 43 -5.90 19.53 15.96
C GLN A 43 -4.64 20.38 15.65
N ALA A 44 -3.65 20.37 16.54
CA ALA A 44 -2.37 21.06 16.32
C ALA A 44 -1.56 20.42 15.16
N ALA A 45 -1.57 19.10 15.04
CA ALA A 45 -0.95 18.38 13.91
C ALA A 45 -1.66 18.69 12.58
N HIS A 46 -3.01 18.74 12.58
CA HIS A 46 -3.77 19.15 11.41
C HIS A 46 -3.48 20.59 11.00
N ALA A 47 -3.38 21.51 11.97
CA ALA A 47 -3.02 22.90 11.69
C ALA A 47 -1.60 23.03 11.10
N LEU A 48 -0.64 22.20 11.54
CA LEU A 48 0.70 22.14 10.96
C LEU A 48 0.69 21.62 9.51
N VAL A 49 -0.12 20.60 9.21
CA VAL A 49 -0.25 20.09 7.84
C VAL A 49 -0.91 21.12 6.92
N LEU A 50 -1.93 21.83 7.40
CA LEU A 50 -2.61 22.89 6.62
C LEU A 50 -1.76 24.16 6.44
N ASN A 51 -1.00 24.56 7.46
CA ASN A 51 -0.06 25.69 7.33
C ASN A 51 1.16 25.29 6.49
N GLY A 52 1.59 24.03 6.58
CA GLY A 52 2.57 23.43 5.68
C GLY A 52 2.07 23.44 4.24
N SER A 53 0.84 22.99 3.95
CA SER A 53 0.30 22.89 2.58
C SER A 53 0.30 24.21 1.82
N ARG A 54 0.11 25.35 2.50
CA ARG A 54 0.23 26.70 1.91
C ARG A 54 1.65 27.04 1.43
N ARG A 55 2.70 26.46 2.03
CA ARG A 55 4.09 26.51 1.53
C ARG A 55 4.45 25.29 0.65
N THR A 56 3.58 24.29 0.57
CA THR A 56 3.89 22.91 0.18
C THR A 56 2.94 22.37 -0.89
N GLY A 57 2.33 23.23 -1.72
CA GLY A 57 1.68 22.78 -2.97
C GLY A 57 2.61 21.95 -3.87
N ARG A 58 3.93 22.10 -3.69
CA ARG A 58 4.98 21.42 -4.46
C ARG A 58 5.39 20.03 -3.92
N ARG A 59 5.25 19.71 -2.62
CA ARG A 59 5.67 18.38 -2.08
C ARG A 59 4.56 17.33 -2.10
N VAL A 60 3.28 17.74 -2.09
CA VAL A 60 2.15 16.80 -2.28
C VAL A 60 2.18 16.23 -3.70
N GLY A 61 2.56 17.04 -4.69
CA GLY A 61 2.85 16.57 -6.06
C GLY A 61 3.98 15.55 -6.11
N PHE A 62 5.10 15.81 -5.40
CA PHE A 62 6.25 14.91 -5.37
C PHE A 62 5.93 13.48 -4.88
N PHE A 63 5.14 13.33 -3.82
CA PHE A 63 4.76 12.01 -3.31
C PHE A 63 3.72 11.30 -4.19
N ALA A 64 2.86 12.06 -4.88
CA ALA A 64 1.94 11.51 -5.86
C ALA A 64 2.70 11.04 -7.13
N GLU A 65 3.67 11.83 -7.58
CA GLU A 65 4.58 11.50 -8.70
C GLU A 65 5.45 10.29 -8.37
N GLN A 66 6.01 10.22 -7.16
CA GLN A 66 6.81 9.07 -6.73
C GLN A 66 5.98 7.79 -6.65
N ARG A 67 4.72 7.88 -6.17
CA ARG A 67 3.79 6.75 -6.19
C ARG A 67 3.44 6.32 -7.60
N ARG A 68 3.12 7.27 -8.48
CA ARG A 68 2.85 7.00 -9.89
C ARG A 68 4.03 6.30 -10.56
N ALA A 69 5.25 6.81 -10.38
CA ALA A 69 6.46 6.19 -10.91
C ALA A 69 6.70 4.78 -10.35
N GLN A 70 6.39 4.54 -9.07
CA GLN A 70 6.52 3.22 -8.46
C GLN A 70 5.49 2.23 -9.01
N VAL A 71 4.24 2.67 -9.23
CA VAL A 71 3.17 1.86 -9.81
C VAL A 71 3.45 1.56 -11.28
N GLU A 72 3.85 2.57 -12.06
CA GLU A 72 4.23 2.44 -13.48
C GLU A 72 5.38 1.44 -13.65
N LYS A 73 6.33 1.38 -12.71
CA LYS A 73 7.41 0.39 -12.74
C LYS A 73 6.97 -1.00 -12.29
N ARG A 74 6.19 -1.10 -11.21
CA ARG A 74 5.85 -2.39 -10.59
C ARG A 74 4.80 -3.20 -11.36
N LEU A 75 3.88 -2.55 -12.07
CA LEU A 75 2.82 -3.25 -12.80
C LEU A 75 3.35 -4.15 -13.94
N PRO A 76 4.29 -3.68 -14.79
CA PRO A 76 4.94 -4.54 -15.78
C PRO A 76 5.66 -5.72 -15.14
N ASP A 77 6.41 -5.49 -14.06
CA ASP A 77 7.14 -6.56 -13.35
C ASP A 77 6.18 -7.64 -12.81
N LEU A 78 5.05 -7.21 -12.23
CA LEU A 78 4.01 -8.11 -11.73
C LEU A 78 3.34 -8.91 -12.86
N ARG A 79 3.10 -8.31 -14.02
CA ARG A 79 2.57 -9.01 -15.19
C ARG A 79 3.53 -10.11 -15.64
N ASN A 80 4.80 -9.77 -15.80
CA ASN A 80 5.84 -10.72 -16.20
C ASN A 80 5.94 -11.88 -15.19
N GLU A 81 5.91 -11.58 -13.89
CA GLU A 81 5.95 -12.62 -12.85
C GLU A 81 4.71 -13.53 -12.90
N ILE A 82 3.52 -12.97 -13.13
CA ILE A 82 2.28 -13.76 -13.29
C ILE A 82 2.37 -14.67 -14.52
N ASP A 83 2.85 -14.15 -15.65
CA ASP A 83 2.97 -14.91 -16.89
C ASP A 83 4.01 -16.04 -16.76
N ASP A 84 5.15 -15.77 -16.13
CA ASP A 84 6.20 -16.75 -15.83
C ASP A 84 5.68 -17.88 -14.93
N VAL A 85 5.02 -17.55 -13.82
CA VAL A 85 4.47 -18.55 -12.89
C VAL A 85 3.33 -19.31 -13.57
N SER A 86 2.52 -18.66 -14.39
CA SER A 86 1.44 -19.31 -15.16
C SER A 86 1.98 -20.29 -16.19
N ALA A 87 3.05 -19.96 -16.89
CA ALA A 87 3.71 -20.86 -17.83
C ALA A 87 4.24 -22.11 -17.12
N ARG A 88 4.93 -21.95 -15.98
CA ARG A 88 5.42 -23.07 -15.17
C ARG A 88 4.29 -23.95 -14.64
N ALA A 89 3.23 -23.32 -14.13
CA ALA A 89 2.06 -24.03 -13.65
C ALA A 89 1.35 -24.81 -14.78
N THR A 90 1.24 -24.22 -15.97
CA THR A 90 0.64 -24.88 -17.14
C THR A 90 1.44 -26.12 -17.54
N LEU A 91 2.77 -26.00 -17.61
CA LEU A 91 3.66 -27.13 -17.89
C LEU A 91 3.48 -28.24 -16.83
N GLN A 92 3.49 -27.89 -15.55
CA GLN A 92 3.36 -28.83 -14.44
C GLN A 92 1.98 -29.48 -14.37
N ALA A 93 0.92 -28.76 -14.76
CA ALA A 93 -0.43 -29.30 -14.90
C ALA A 93 -0.53 -30.34 -16.04
N ALA A 94 0.21 -30.12 -17.13
CA ALA A 94 0.25 -31.06 -18.26
C ALA A 94 1.11 -32.31 -17.96
N THR A 95 2.32 -32.13 -17.44
CA THR A 95 3.35 -33.18 -17.38
C THR A 95 3.55 -33.80 -15.99
N GLY A 96 3.06 -33.15 -14.93
CA GLY A 96 3.30 -33.58 -13.55
C GLY A 96 2.53 -34.84 -13.13
N SER A 97 2.90 -35.39 -11.97
CA SER A 97 2.11 -36.43 -11.29
C SER A 97 0.79 -35.87 -10.76
N THR A 98 -0.21 -36.72 -10.47
CA THR A 98 -1.56 -36.28 -10.04
C THR A 98 -1.55 -35.23 -8.93
N ARG A 99 -0.68 -35.37 -7.92
CA ARG A 99 -0.53 -34.39 -6.83
C ARG A 99 0.06 -33.06 -7.31
N LYS A 100 1.05 -33.09 -8.21
CA LYS A 100 1.66 -31.89 -8.80
C LYS A 100 0.70 -31.18 -9.75
N ARG A 101 -0.11 -31.93 -10.52
CA ARG A 101 -1.15 -31.37 -11.39
C ARG A 101 -2.20 -30.60 -10.60
N ARG A 102 -2.76 -31.20 -9.55
CA ARG A 102 -3.76 -30.53 -8.68
C ARG A 102 -3.22 -29.23 -8.09
N ARG A 103 -1.98 -29.23 -7.57
CA ARG A 103 -1.35 -28.01 -7.05
C ARG A 103 -1.15 -26.95 -8.13
N ALA A 104 -0.77 -27.35 -9.34
CA ALA A 104 -0.62 -26.45 -10.46
C ALA A 104 -1.97 -25.87 -10.92
N GLU A 105 -3.05 -26.65 -10.90
CA GLU A 105 -4.41 -26.18 -11.17
C GLU A 105 -4.87 -25.15 -10.13
N ASP A 106 -4.58 -25.38 -8.84
CA ASP A 106 -4.87 -24.44 -7.75
C ASP A 106 -4.05 -23.14 -7.89
N ALA A 107 -2.78 -23.25 -8.28
CA ALA A 107 -1.93 -22.11 -8.59
C ALA A 107 -2.50 -21.31 -9.78
N LEU A 108 -2.90 -21.97 -10.87
CA LEU A 108 -3.53 -21.33 -12.02
C LEU A 108 -4.84 -20.63 -11.66
N ARG A 109 -5.66 -21.22 -10.77
CA ARG A 109 -6.89 -20.58 -10.27
C ARG A 109 -6.57 -19.29 -9.53
N THR A 110 -5.57 -19.34 -8.64
CA THR A 110 -5.11 -18.15 -7.89
C THR A 110 -4.59 -17.07 -8.85
N LEU A 111 -3.76 -17.44 -9.83
CA LEU A 111 -3.19 -16.48 -10.79
C LEU A 111 -4.25 -15.83 -11.69
N ARG A 112 -5.32 -16.54 -12.04
CA ARG A 112 -6.45 -15.95 -12.78
C ARG A 112 -7.16 -14.86 -11.97
N GLU A 113 -7.35 -15.08 -10.68
CA GLU A 113 -7.95 -14.08 -9.78
C GLU A 113 -7.03 -12.86 -9.63
N VAL A 114 -5.73 -13.11 -9.42
CA VAL A 114 -4.72 -12.06 -9.36
C VAL A 114 -4.69 -11.22 -10.64
N ARG A 115 -4.75 -11.85 -11.82
CA ARG A 115 -4.76 -11.14 -13.11
C ARG A 115 -5.96 -10.20 -13.26
N ARG A 116 -7.13 -10.57 -12.74
CA ARG A 116 -8.30 -9.69 -12.70
C ARG A 116 -8.09 -8.48 -11.79
N ILE A 117 -7.43 -8.69 -10.64
CA ILE A 117 -7.12 -7.60 -9.70
C ILE A 117 -6.09 -6.64 -10.31
N VAL A 118 -5.06 -7.16 -10.96
CA VAL A 118 -4.06 -6.35 -11.69
C VAL A 118 -4.73 -5.51 -12.78
N HIS A 119 -5.62 -6.11 -13.57
CA HIS A 119 -6.35 -5.36 -14.60
C HIS A 119 -7.26 -4.27 -14.00
N ARG A 120 -7.86 -4.53 -12.83
CA ARG A 120 -8.63 -3.52 -12.10
C ARG A 120 -7.71 -2.38 -11.61
N ILE A 121 -6.54 -2.70 -11.07
CA ILE A 121 -5.54 -1.73 -10.61
C ILE A 121 -5.09 -0.81 -11.75
N GLU A 122 -4.90 -1.34 -12.94
CA GLU A 122 -4.49 -0.56 -14.13
C GLU A 122 -5.53 0.47 -14.57
N GLY A 123 -6.81 0.22 -14.28
CA GLY A 123 -7.89 1.17 -14.53
C GLY A 123 -8.11 2.20 -13.41
N LEU A 124 -7.41 2.07 -12.28
CA LEU A 124 -7.52 3.01 -11.16
C LEU A 124 -6.52 4.17 -11.32
N ASP A 125 -6.89 5.33 -10.78
CA ASP A 125 -5.96 6.45 -10.62
C ASP A 125 -4.77 5.98 -9.75
N PRO A 126 -3.50 6.19 -10.18
CA PRO A 126 -2.31 5.87 -9.40
C PRO A 126 -2.24 6.52 -8.01
N THR A 127 -3.05 7.55 -7.78
CA THR A 127 -3.18 8.26 -6.50
C THR A 127 -4.34 7.75 -5.62
N ALA A 128 -5.11 6.77 -6.12
CA ALA A 128 -6.25 6.21 -5.42
C ALA A 128 -5.84 5.58 -4.07
N LYS A 129 -6.61 5.89 -3.02
CA LYS A 129 -6.42 5.30 -1.70
C LYS A 129 -6.58 3.78 -1.78
N GLY A 130 -5.64 3.05 -1.19
CA GLY A 130 -5.69 1.57 -1.11
C GLY A 130 -4.98 0.84 -2.26
N LEU A 131 -4.46 1.55 -3.26
CA LEU A 131 -3.69 0.98 -4.37
C LEU A 131 -2.48 0.18 -3.88
N ASP A 132 -1.73 0.73 -2.92
CA ASP A 132 -0.55 0.09 -2.33
C ASP A 132 -0.89 -1.19 -1.56
N ARG A 133 -2.08 -1.25 -0.95
CA ARG A 133 -2.57 -2.49 -0.33
C ARG A 133 -2.91 -3.52 -1.41
N ALA A 134 -3.61 -3.12 -2.45
CA ALA A 134 -3.97 -4.02 -3.55
C ALA A 134 -2.72 -4.59 -4.27
N ILE A 135 -1.70 -3.77 -4.51
CA ILE A 135 -0.41 -4.21 -5.10
C ILE A 135 0.29 -5.22 -4.17
N ARG A 136 0.30 -4.99 -2.85
CA ARG A 136 0.87 -5.93 -1.88
C ARG A 136 0.12 -7.25 -1.83
N ASP A 137 -1.21 -7.20 -1.83
CA ASP A 137 -2.06 -8.38 -1.82
C ASP A 137 -1.84 -9.22 -3.09
N VAL A 138 -1.71 -8.56 -4.24
CA VAL A 138 -1.31 -9.18 -5.52
C VAL A 138 0.05 -9.87 -5.40
N GLN A 139 1.08 -9.17 -4.90
CA GLN A 139 2.42 -9.75 -4.72
C GLN A 139 2.41 -10.97 -3.79
N ALA A 140 1.67 -10.90 -2.67
CA ALA A 140 1.55 -12.01 -1.74
C ALA A 140 0.87 -13.23 -2.40
N ALA A 141 -0.16 -13.00 -3.21
CA ALA A 141 -0.86 -14.06 -3.93
C ALA A 141 0.02 -14.71 -5.02
N VAL A 142 0.82 -13.92 -5.77
CA VAL A 142 1.79 -14.44 -6.74
C VAL A 142 2.84 -15.31 -6.05
N ARG A 143 3.40 -14.85 -4.92
CA ARG A 143 4.35 -15.65 -4.12
C ARG A 143 3.74 -16.95 -3.60
N LYS A 144 2.49 -16.89 -3.16
CA LYS A 144 1.74 -18.08 -2.72
C LYS A 144 1.56 -19.08 -3.86
N ALA A 145 1.15 -18.61 -5.05
CA ALA A 145 1.00 -19.47 -6.23
C ALA A 145 2.34 -20.09 -6.65
N ARG A 146 3.43 -19.32 -6.59
CA ARG A 146 4.78 -19.83 -6.85
C ARG A 146 5.20 -20.92 -5.87
N GLY A 147 4.86 -20.80 -4.59
CA GLY A 147 5.14 -21.82 -3.57
C GLY A 147 4.33 -23.12 -3.71
N MET A 148 3.31 -23.14 -4.58
CA MET A 148 2.52 -24.34 -4.87
C MET A 148 3.15 -25.23 -5.95
N LEU A 149 4.06 -24.67 -6.76
CA LEU A 149 4.75 -25.35 -7.85
C LEU A 149 5.98 -26.09 -7.35
#